data_AF-A0A542BUI4-F1
#
_entry.id   AF-A0A542BUI4-F1
#
_cell.length_a   1.000
_cell.length_b   1.000
_cell.length_c   1.000
_cell.angle_alpha   90.00
_cell.angle_beta   90.00
_cell.angle_gamma   90.00
#
_symmetry.space_group_name_H-M   'P 1'
#
loop_
_entity.id
_entity.type
_entity.pdbx_description
1 polymer ?
#
loop_
_entity_poly.entity_id
_entity_poly.type
_entity_poly.pdbx_seq_one_letter_code
_entity_poly.pdbx_strand_id
1 'polypeptide(L)'
;MSYHSNKEREKQLNNVLIALQDLCKHDTHHTTIPPQTQWPKTREIAEYCEMTIYLARYYLLRLVENKQAYVTPTPLNNSLRWYVADSPQLAKQHEKRVAQSVAAEG
;
A
#
# COMPACT_ATOMS: atom_id res chain seq x y z
N MET A 1 -19.57 -22.99 -12.37
CA MET A 1 -19.56 -21.95 -11.32
C MET A 1 -18.24 -21.19 -11.38
N SER A 2 -18.21 -19.88 -11.06
CA SER A 2 -16.99 -19.08 -10.77
C SER A 2 -16.45 -18.06 -11.80
N TYR A 3 -17.24 -17.57 -12.78
CA TYR A 3 -16.81 -16.41 -13.58
C TYR A 3 -17.14 -15.04 -12.93
N HIS A 4 -18.20 -14.96 -12.12
CA HIS A 4 -18.59 -13.73 -11.45
C HIS A 4 -17.68 -13.36 -10.26
N SER A 5 -17.17 -14.35 -9.54
CA SER A 5 -16.35 -14.11 -8.35
C SER A 5 -14.96 -13.55 -8.66
N ASN A 6 -14.39 -13.89 -9.84
CA ASN A 6 -13.06 -13.39 -10.19
C ASN A 6 -13.11 -11.94 -10.67
N LYS A 7 -14.09 -11.61 -11.52
CA LYS A 7 -14.32 -10.24 -11.99
C LYS A 7 -14.63 -9.28 -10.84
N GLU A 8 -15.40 -9.73 -9.84
CA GLU A 8 -15.67 -8.91 -8.66
C GLU A 8 -14.38 -8.69 -7.84
N ARG A 9 -13.55 -9.73 -7.64
CA ARG A 9 -12.27 -9.56 -6.94
C ARG A 9 -11.31 -8.62 -7.67
N GLU A 10 -11.25 -8.69 -9.00
CA GLU A 10 -10.47 -7.78 -9.82
C GLU A 10 -10.99 -6.35 -9.74
N LYS A 11 -12.31 -6.16 -9.75
CA LYS A 11 -12.95 -4.86 -9.54
C LYS A 11 -12.57 -4.30 -8.17
N GLN A 12 -12.68 -5.09 -7.11
CA GLN A 12 -12.33 -4.66 -5.75
C GLN A 12 -10.84 -4.34 -5.62
N LEU A 13 -9.95 -5.14 -6.24
CA LEU A 13 -8.52 -4.87 -6.27
C LEU A 13 -8.19 -3.56 -7.00
N ASN A 14 -8.84 -3.31 -8.14
CA ASN A 14 -8.70 -2.04 -8.86
C ASN A 14 -9.24 -0.86 -8.05
N ASN A 15 -10.38 -1.01 -7.37
CA ASN A 15 -10.93 0.03 -6.50
C ASN A 15 -9.95 0.40 -5.39
N VAL A 16 -9.32 -0.60 -4.76
CA VAL A 16 -8.30 -0.39 -3.72
C VAL A 16 -7.06 0.30 -4.28
N LEU A 17 -6.63 -0.06 -5.50
CA LEU A 17 -5.51 0.62 -6.16
C LEU A 17 -5.82 2.09 -6.46
N ILE A 18 -7.01 2.39 -6.98
CA ILE A 18 -7.47 3.77 -7.25
C ILE A 18 -7.52 4.57 -5.95
N ALA A 19 -8.11 4.00 -4.89
CA ALA A 19 -8.17 4.62 -3.58
C ALA A 19 -6.77 4.92 -3.02
N LEU A 20 -5.85 3.96 -3.12
CA LEU A 20 -4.47 4.14 -2.70
C LEU A 20 -3.79 5.26 -3.50
N GLN A 21 -3.98 5.30 -4.81
CA GLN A 21 -3.45 6.36 -5.66
C GLN A 21 -4.00 7.74 -5.29
N ASP A 22 -5.30 7.84 -5.05
CA ASP A 22 -5.96 9.10 -4.71
C ASP A 22 -5.47 9.63 -3.35
N LEU A 23 -5.44 8.75 -2.34
CA LEU A 23 -4.91 9.05 -1.01
C LEU A 23 -3.42 9.39 -1.02
N CYS A 24 -2.63 8.83 -1.95
CA CYS A 24 -1.23 9.23 -2.13
C CYS A 24 -1.07 10.56 -2.86
N LYS A 25 -1.96 10.89 -3.82
CA LYS A 25 -1.90 12.13 -4.62
C LYS A 25 -2.25 13.37 -3.83
N HIS A 26 -3.11 13.25 -2.81
CA HIS A 26 -3.48 14.37 -1.95
C HIS A 26 -2.30 15.00 -1.18
N ASP A 27 -1.12 14.35 -1.15
CA ASP A 27 0.02 14.82 -0.35
C ASP A 27 1.24 15.33 -1.14
N THR A 28 1.25 15.36 -2.49
CA THR A 28 2.51 15.67 -3.20
C THR A 28 2.41 16.63 -4.38
N HIS A 29 2.79 17.87 -4.08
CA HIS A 29 3.48 18.79 -4.99
C HIS A 29 4.99 18.49 -5.14
N HIS A 30 5.53 17.40 -4.58
CA HIS A 30 6.98 17.20 -4.47
C HIS A 30 7.46 15.90 -5.10
N THR A 31 8.56 16.02 -5.84
CA THR A 31 9.31 15.02 -6.62
C THR A 31 9.95 13.89 -5.80
N THR A 32 9.55 13.70 -4.55
CA THR A 32 10.15 12.76 -3.59
C THR A 32 9.09 12.00 -2.80
N ILE A 33 9.31 10.70 -2.60
CA ILE A 33 8.45 9.82 -1.81
C ILE A 33 8.27 10.39 -0.40
N PRO A 34 7.04 10.59 0.08
CA PRO A 34 6.81 11.12 1.42
C PRO A 34 7.31 10.14 2.49
N PRO A 35 7.67 10.65 3.70
CA PRO A 35 7.96 9.80 4.85
C PRO A 35 6.87 8.76 5.09
N GLN A 36 7.26 7.57 5.57
CA GLN A 36 6.31 6.51 5.85
C GLN A 36 5.18 6.97 6.79
N THR A 37 5.44 7.91 7.70
CA THR A 37 4.43 8.48 8.61
C THR A 37 3.27 9.21 7.91
N GLN A 38 3.43 9.62 6.66
CA GLN A 38 2.41 10.28 5.84
C GLN A 38 1.66 9.30 4.93
N TRP A 39 2.10 8.04 4.87
CA TRP A 39 1.43 7.04 4.05
C TRP A 39 0.06 6.68 4.65
N PRO A 40 -0.97 6.48 3.81
CA PRO A 40 -2.32 6.14 4.25
C PRO A 40 -2.33 4.82 5.03
N LYS A 41 -3.19 4.79 6.05
CA LYS A 41 -3.45 3.58 6.85
C LYS A 41 -4.44 2.69 6.12
N THR A 42 -4.43 1.40 6.45
CA THR A 42 -5.42 0.43 5.96
C THR A 42 -6.86 0.92 6.16
N ARG A 43 -7.14 1.60 7.29
CA ARG A 43 -8.48 2.09 7.63
C ARG A 43 -8.98 3.17 6.67
N GLU A 44 -8.13 4.12 6.30
CA GLU A 44 -8.50 5.21 5.38
C GLU A 44 -8.84 4.65 4.00
N ILE A 45 -8.07 3.67 3.53
CA ILE A 45 -8.32 2.96 2.27
C ILE A 45 -9.61 2.14 2.34
N ALA A 46 -9.87 1.47 3.47
CA ALA A 46 -11.08 0.69 3.67
C ALA A 46 -12.34 1.57 3.68
N GLU A 47 -12.28 2.72 4.35
CA GLU A 47 -13.35 3.71 4.39
C GLU A 47 -13.61 4.30 2.98
N TYR A 48 -12.56 4.62 2.23
CA TYR A 48 -12.68 5.11 0.86
C TYR A 48 -13.33 4.09 -0.08
N CYS A 49 -13.01 2.79 0.07
CA CYS A 49 -13.58 1.72 -0.74
C CYS A 49 -14.89 1.14 -0.20
N GLU A 50 -15.45 1.70 0.88
CA GLU A 50 -16.65 1.19 1.56
C GLU A 50 -16.57 -0.31 1.90
N MET A 51 -15.41 -0.77 2.36
CA MET A 51 -15.18 -2.18 2.69
C MET A 51 -14.60 -2.37 4.10
N THR A 52 -14.56 -3.63 4.54
CA THR A 52 -13.98 -3.94 5.85
C THR A 52 -12.46 -3.76 5.83
N ILE A 53 -11.88 -3.40 6.98
CA ILE A 53 -10.42 -3.25 7.13
C ILE A 53 -9.65 -4.54 6.82
N TYR A 54 -10.25 -5.70 7.06
CA TYR A 54 -9.66 -7.00 6.75
C TYR A 54 -9.62 -7.26 5.25
N LEU A 55 -10.69 -6.90 4.53
CA LEU A 55 -10.78 -7.05 3.08
C LEU A 55 -9.85 -6.07 2.36
N ALA A 56 -9.78 -4.82 2.84
CA ALA A 56 -8.83 -3.84 2.33
C ALA A 56 -7.39 -4.32 2.50
N ARG A 57 -7.02 -4.82 3.69
CA ARG A 57 -5.69 -5.40 3.95
C ARG A 57 -5.38 -6.55 3.00
N TYR A 58 -6.34 -7.44 2.76
CA TYR A 58 -6.17 -8.56 1.84
C TYR A 58 -5.82 -8.07 0.43
N TYR A 59 -6.56 -7.11 -0.13
CA TYR A 59 -6.27 -6.57 -1.47
C TYR A 59 -4.99 -5.75 -1.52
N LEU A 60 -4.67 -5.00 -0.46
CA LEU A 60 -3.42 -4.24 -0.38
C LEU A 60 -2.19 -5.15 -0.38
N LEU A 61 -2.25 -6.28 0.33
CA LEU A 61 -1.19 -7.30 0.27
C LEU A 61 -1.05 -7.89 -1.15
N ARG A 62 -2.17 -8.13 -1.85
CA ARG A 62 -2.14 -8.55 -3.27
C ARG A 62 -1.47 -7.51 -4.17
N LEU A 63 -1.71 -6.22 -3.93
CA LEU A 63 -1.04 -5.15 -4.67
C LEU A 63 0.48 -5.14 -4.40
N VAL A 64 0.91 -5.45 -3.17
CA VAL A 64 2.33 -5.61 -2.84
C VAL A 64 2.95 -6.82 -3.55
N GLU A 65 2.26 -7.97 -3.54
CA GLU A 65 2.67 -9.16 -4.31
C GLU A 65 2.84 -8.84 -5.81
N ASN A 66 1.93 -8.03 -6.35
CA ASN A 66 1.95 -7.56 -7.74
C ASN A 66 2.91 -6.40 -8.00
N LYS A 67 3.67 -5.94 -6.99
CA LYS A 67 4.60 -4.80 -7.07
C LYS A 67 3.93 -3.46 -7.46
N GLN A 68 2.64 -3.33 -7.17
CA GLN A 68 1.83 -2.13 -7.41
C GLN A 68 1.69 -1.25 -6.15
N ALA A 69 2.05 -1.78 -4.99
CA ALA A 69 2.05 -1.04 -3.72
C ALA A 69 3.26 -1.41 -2.85
N TYR A 70 3.59 -0.52 -1.92
CA TYR A 70 4.54 -0.74 -0.83
C TYR A 70 3.80 -0.79 0.50
N VAL A 71 4.34 -1.58 1.43
CA VAL A 71 3.89 -1.62 2.81
C VAL A 71 5.05 -1.35 3.76
N THR A 72 4.78 -0.74 4.90
CA THR A 72 5.78 -0.60 5.95
C THR A 72 6.17 -1.97 6.51
N PRO A 73 7.47 -2.25 6.71
CA PRO A 73 7.93 -3.55 7.22
C PRO A 73 7.46 -3.81 8.65
N THR A 74 7.33 -2.74 9.44
CA THR A 74 6.77 -2.76 10.79
C THR A 74 5.53 -1.86 10.88
N PRO A 75 4.55 -2.18 11.73
CA PRO A 75 3.44 -1.27 12.01
C PRO A 75 3.97 0.00 12.67
N LEU A 76 3.68 1.15 12.07
CA LEU A 76 3.93 2.45 12.69
C LEU A 76 2.69 2.83 13.51
N ASN A 77 2.84 3.02 14.82
CA ASN A 77 1.73 3.28 15.75
C ASN A 77 0.60 2.23 15.63
N ASN A 78 0.96 0.94 15.63
CA ASN A 78 0.05 -0.20 15.47
C ASN A 78 -0.73 -0.21 14.14
N SER A 79 -0.29 0.54 13.12
CA SER A 79 -0.93 0.56 11.81
C SER A 79 0.06 0.30 10.68
N LEU A 80 -0.32 -0.58 9.76
CA LEU A 80 0.40 -0.73 8.49
C LEU A 80 0.09 0.47 7.60
N ARG A 81 1.12 0.93 6.90
CA ARG A 81 0.97 2.05 5.98
C ARG A 81 1.34 1.65 4.57
N TRP A 82 0.64 2.25 3.62
CA TRP A 82 0.62 1.80 2.23
C TRP A 82 0.96 2.95 1.29
N TYR A 83 1.69 2.66 0.22
CA TYR A 83 2.02 3.68 -0.78
C TYR A 83 1.99 3.08 -2.18
N VAL A 84 1.60 3.86 -3.18
CA VAL A 84 1.56 3.38 -4.57
C VAL A 84 2.98 3.20 -5.13
N ALA A 85 3.21 2.09 -5.84
CA ALA A 85 4.45 1.86 -6.56
C ALA A 85 4.36 2.43 -7.99
N ASP A 86 4.59 3.74 -8.14
CA ASP A 86 4.38 4.45 -9.42
C ASP A 86 5.59 4.39 -10.39
N SER A 87 6.69 3.70 -10.04
CA SER A 87 7.83 3.56 -10.97
C SER A 87 8.78 2.41 -10.59
N PRO A 88 9.34 1.67 -11.58
CA PRO A 88 10.35 0.63 -11.35
C PRO A 88 11.65 1.12 -10.69
N GLN A 89 11.83 2.43 -10.51
CA GLN A 89 12.95 3.00 -9.73
C GLN A 89 12.77 2.80 -8.21
N LEU A 90 11.54 2.61 -7.72
CA LEU A 90 11.22 2.49 -6.29
C LEU A 90 11.59 1.14 -5.66
N ALA A 91 11.72 0.07 -6.46
CA ALA A 91 12.08 -1.26 -5.95
C ALA A 91 13.47 -1.28 -5.28
N LYS A 92 14.41 -0.49 -5.80
CA LYS A 92 15.80 -0.43 -5.30
C LYS A 92 15.94 0.33 -3.97
N GLN A 93 14.99 1.20 -3.63
CA GLN A 93 15.06 2.03 -2.40
C GLN A 93 14.38 1.36 -1.20
N HIS A 94 13.32 0.56 -1.43
CA HIS A 94 12.73 -0.28 -0.39
C HIS A 94 13.75 -1.31 0.13
N GLU A 95 14.47 -1.98 -0.78
CA GLU A 95 15.46 -3.00 -0.44
C GLU A 95 16.64 -2.43 0.37
N LYS A 96 17.09 -1.21 0.03
CA LYS A 96 18.16 -0.53 0.78
C LYS A 96 17.76 -0.09 2.18
N ARG A 97 16.49 0.28 2.43
CA ARG A 97 16.04 0.73 3.77
C ARG A 97 15.69 -0.42 4.71
N VAL A 98 15.19 -1.55 4.18
CA VAL A 98 14.97 -2.76 5.00
C VAL A 98 16.31 -3.33 5.51
N ALA A 99 17.37 -3.28 4.70
CA ALA A 99 18.70 -3.73 5.10
C ALA A 99 19.37 -2.84 6.18
N GLN A 100 18.95 -1.58 6.34
CA GLN A 100 19.59 -0.63 7.26
C GLN A 100 18.98 -0.63 8.68
N SER A 101 17.78 -1.18 8.85
CA SER A 101 17.09 -1.27 10.16
C SER A 101 17.51 -2.48 11.01
N VAL A 102 18.28 -3.43 10.46
CA VAL A 102 18.68 -4.68 11.16
C VAL A 102 20.02 -4.54 11.91
N ALA A 103 20.74 -3.43 11.74
CA ALA A 103 22.10 -3.27 12.29
C ALA A 103 22.18 -2.54 13.65
N ALA A 104 21.05 -2.24 14.31
CA ALA A 104 21.01 -1.45 15.55
C ALA A 104 20.26 -2.14 16.70
N GLU A 105 20.45 -3.46 16.87
CA GLU A 105 20.25 -4.12 18.16
C GLU A 105 21.41 -5.11 18.34
N GLY A 106 22.51 -4.60 18.89
CA GLY A 106 23.69 -5.34 19.33
C GLY A 106 24.19 -4.75 20.64
#